data_AF-A0A829A771-F1
#
_entry.id   AF-A0A829A771-F1
#
_cell.length_a   1.000
_cell.length_b   1.000
_cell.length_c   1.000
_cell.angle_alpha   90.00
_cell.angle_beta   90.00
_cell.angle_gamma   90.00
#
_symmetry.space_group_name_H-M   'P 1'
#
loop_
_entity.id
_entity.type
_entity.pdbx_description
1 polymer ?
#
loop_
_entity_poly.entity_id
_entity_poly.type
_entity_poly.pdbx_seq_one_letter_code
_entity_poly.pdbx_strand_id
1 'polypeptide(L)'
;MSPKKNWLIPDYQMYTVYPLEGQWGLQEKYLHEPVMKKEHFSYQLMIRQPDFVTEAIAQEAIQRSPSKLPEDLREQVAFGKMEEGLCAQILHIGSYDEEPESFEKLEAFIAEEGYQRTSKEHKEIYISDPRKSAPEKMKTILRVKIEKR
;
A
#
# COMPACT_ATOMS: atom_id res chain seq x y z
N MET A 1 5.56 9.41 19.46
CA MET A 1 5.51 7.94 19.39
C MET A 1 6.31 7.38 20.54
N SER A 2 5.73 6.47 21.34
CA SER A 2 6.25 5.70 22.49
C SER A 2 6.54 6.30 23.89
N PRO A 3 7.42 7.30 24.19
CA PRO A 3 7.81 7.53 25.58
C PRO A 3 6.72 8.20 26.43
N LYS A 4 5.55 8.51 25.85
CA LYS A 4 4.43 9.16 26.55
C LYS A 4 3.63 8.23 27.48
N LYS A 5 3.84 6.91 27.47
CA LYS A 5 3.01 5.94 28.25
C LYS A 5 3.79 4.82 28.97
N ASN A 6 5.02 5.07 29.42
CA ASN A 6 5.81 4.07 30.19
C ASN A 6 5.96 2.70 29.51
N TRP A 7 5.83 2.64 28.18
CA TRP A 7 5.98 1.42 27.41
C TRP A 7 7.39 1.35 26.85
N LEU A 8 8.21 0.48 27.42
CA LEU A 8 9.56 0.23 26.94
C LEU A 8 9.48 -0.79 25.81
N ILE A 9 9.84 -0.35 24.61
CA ILE A 9 9.94 -1.20 23.43
C ILE A 9 11.43 -1.57 23.26
N PRO A 10 11.78 -2.87 23.26
CA PRO A 10 13.15 -3.31 23.00
C PRO A 10 13.69 -2.76 21.68
N ASP A 11 14.96 -2.35 21.67
CA ASP A 11 15.67 -1.84 20.49
C ASP A 11 14.97 -0.69 19.74
N TYR A 12 14.11 0.06 20.45
CA TYR A 12 13.37 1.16 19.86
C TYR A 12 14.28 2.21 19.23
N GLN A 13 13.95 2.57 18.00
CA GLN A 13 14.56 3.68 17.29
C GLN A 13 13.48 4.69 16.93
N MET A 14 13.79 5.99 17.03
CA MET A 14 12.87 7.03 16.60
C MET A 14 12.72 6.99 15.07
N TYR A 15 11.47 6.98 14.60
CA TYR A 15 11.15 6.97 13.18
C TYR A 15 9.93 7.83 12.87
N THR A 16 9.85 8.29 11.63
CA THR A 16 8.63 8.90 11.06
C THR A 16 7.75 7.79 10.50
N VAL A 17 6.43 7.92 10.66
CA VAL A 17 5.47 6.98 10.08
C VAL A 17 5.68 6.89 8.57
N TYR A 18 5.80 5.67 8.06
CA TYR A 18 5.95 5.41 6.63
C TYR A 18 4.69 5.84 5.86
N PRO A 19 4.81 6.14 4.56
CA PRO A 19 3.66 6.38 3.69
C PRO A 19 2.61 5.26 3.80
N LEU A 20 1.36 5.63 3.57
CA LEU A 20 0.29 4.64 3.39
C LEU A 20 0.55 3.90 2.07
N GLU A 21 0.32 2.60 2.09
CA GLU A 21 0.36 1.74 0.92
C GLU A 21 -0.99 1.08 0.71
N GLY A 22 -1.38 0.88 -0.55
CA GLY A 22 -2.56 0.11 -0.94
C GLY A 22 -2.17 -0.97 -1.93
N GLN A 23 -2.43 -2.23 -1.61
CA GLN A 23 -2.44 -3.31 -2.60
C GLN A 23 -3.83 -3.37 -3.20
N TRP A 24 -3.92 -3.27 -4.52
CA TRP A 24 -5.17 -3.22 -5.28
C TRP A 24 -5.30 -4.42 -6.19
N GLY A 25 -6.51 -4.96 -6.24
CA GLY A 25 -6.90 -6.06 -7.10
C GLY A 25 -8.38 -6.02 -7.41
N LEU A 26 -8.91 -7.12 -7.92
CA LEU A 26 -10.34 -7.29 -8.16
C LEU A 26 -10.90 -8.35 -7.22
N GLN A 27 -12.13 -8.15 -6.77
CA GLN A 27 -12.84 -9.23 -6.10
C GLN A 27 -13.13 -10.35 -7.10
N GLU A 28 -12.97 -11.60 -6.66
CA GLU A 28 -13.06 -12.80 -7.50
C GLU A 28 -14.37 -12.86 -8.32
N LYS A 29 -15.50 -12.50 -7.70
CA LYS A 29 -16.82 -12.45 -8.34
C LYS A 29 -16.93 -11.47 -9.52
N TYR A 30 -16.01 -10.52 -9.67
CA TYR A 30 -16.04 -9.49 -10.71
C TYR A 30 -14.92 -9.63 -11.74
N LEU A 31 -14.15 -10.73 -11.72
CA LEU A 31 -13.04 -10.95 -12.66
C LEU A 31 -13.47 -10.96 -14.14
N HIS A 32 -14.73 -11.30 -14.42
CA HIS A 32 -15.27 -11.43 -15.77
C HIS A 32 -16.24 -10.30 -16.15
N GLU A 33 -16.42 -9.29 -15.30
CA GLU A 33 -17.28 -8.15 -15.62
C GLU A 33 -16.67 -7.34 -16.78
N PRO A 34 -17.46 -6.96 -17.79
CA PRO A 34 -16.96 -6.20 -18.93
C PRO A 34 -16.63 -4.75 -18.59
N VAL A 35 -17.26 -4.20 -17.54
CA VAL A 35 -17.07 -2.82 -17.09
C VAL A 35 -16.65 -2.84 -15.62
N MET A 36 -15.48 -2.28 -15.33
CA MET A 36 -14.99 -2.15 -13.96
C MET A 36 -15.67 -0.99 -13.24
N LYS A 37 -16.20 -1.24 -12.05
CA LYS A 37 -16.75 -0.23 -11.14
C LYS A 37 -15.91 -0.16 -9.88
N LYS A 38 -15.99 0.95 -9.15
CA LYS A 38 -15.25 1.14 -7.89
C LYS A 38 -15.54 0.03 -6.86
N GLU A 39 -16.78 -0.44 -6.81
CA GLU A 39 -17.20 -1.54 -5.93
C GLU A 39 -16.63 -2.91 -6.31
N HIS A 40 -16.01 -3.05 -7.49
CA HIS A 40 -15.40 -4.31 -7.93
C HIS A 40 -14.00 -4.52 -7.35
N PHE A 41 -13.33 -3.45 -6.94
CA PHE A 41 -11.97 -3.54 -6.43
C PHE A 41 -11.93 -4.21 -5.07
N SER A 42 -10.89 -5.02 -4.86
CA SER A 42 -10.44 -5.48 -3.55
C SER A 42 -9.18 -4.71 -3.20
N TYR A 43 -8.98 -4.44 -1.92
CA TYR A 43 -7.79 -3.74 -1.47
C TYR A 43 -7.31 -4.19 -0.10
N GLN A 44 -6.02 -3.99 0.14
CA GLN A 44 -5.40 -4.11 1.45
C GLN A 44 -4.57 -2.86 1.71
N LEU A 45 -4.94 -2.10 2.76
CA LEU A 45 -4.18 -0.94 3.19
C LEU A 45 -3.11 -1.34 4.20
N MET A 46 -1.92 -0.78 4.06
CA MET A 46 -0.75 -1.14 4.86
C MET A 46 0.08 0.08 5.22
N ILE A 47 0.78 0.00 6.36
CA ILE A 47 1.83 0.94 6.74
C ILE A 47 3.02 0.11 7.21
N ARG A 48 4.15 0.24 6.51
CA ARG A 48 5.39 -0.44 6.88
C ARG A 48 5.75 -0.14 8.34
N GLN A 49 6.24 -1.16 9.05
CA GLN A 49 6.82 -1.01 10.37
C GLN A 49 8.36 -1.17 10.33
N PRO A 50 9.10 -0.52 11.24
CA PRO A 50 10.52 -0.77 11.44
C PRO A 50 10.81 -2.20 11.90
N ASP A 51 12.03 -2.66 11.67
CA ASP A 51 12.43 -4.04 11.96
C ASP A 51 12.40 -4.41 13.46
N PHE A 52 12.52 -3.42 14.36
CA PHE A 52 12.40 -3.65 15.80
C PHE A 52 10.97 -3.96 16.25
N VAL A 53 9.96 -3.70 15.41
CA VAL A 53 8.56 -3.99 15.73
C VAL A 53 8.30 -5.48 15.52
N THR A 54 8.24 -6.21 16.62
CA THR A 54 7.85 -7.63 16.62
C THR A 54 6.33 -7.79 16.64
N GLU A 55 5.86 -9.00 16.38
CA GLU A 55 4.44 -9.33 16.49
C GLU A 55 3.87 -9.03 17.89
N ALA A 56 4.61 -9.37 18.95
CA ALA A 56 4.21 -9.05 20.32
C ALA A 56 4.05 -7.54 20.57
N ILE A 57 4.98 -6.73 20.02
CA ILE A 57 4.92 -5.27 20.12
C ILE A 57 3.70 -4.74 19.33
N ALA A 58 3.47 -5.27 18.13
CA ALA A 58 2.34 -4.86 17.29
C ALA A 58 0.99 -5.20 17.94
N GLN A 59 0.83 -6.41 18.48
CA GLN A 59 -0.39 -6.82 19.17
C GLN A 59 -0.68 -5.97 20.41
N GLU A 60 0.34 -5.70 21.22
CA GLU A 60 0.21 -4.80 22.37
C GLU A 60 -0.18 -3.37 21.93
N ALA A 61 0.38 -2.87 20.81
CA ALA A 61 0.01 -1.58 20.25
C ALA A 61 -1.47 -1.53 19.82
N ILE A 62 -1.97 -2.60 19.19
CA ILE A 62 -3.37 -2.72 18.76
C ILE A 62 -4.29 -2.71 19.99
N GLN A 63 -3.96 -3.48 21.04
CA GLN A 63 -4.73 -3.52 22.29
C GLN A 63 -4.73 -2.18 23.04
N ARG A 64 -3.59 -1.47 23.04
CA ARG A 64 -3.45 -0.14 23.66
C ARG A 64 -4.07 0.99 22.84
N SER A 65 -4.38 0.74 21.57
CA SER A 65 -4.97 1.74 20.69
C SER A 65 -6.31 2.18 21.28
N PRO A 66 -6.56 3.50 21.41
CA PRO A 66 -7.83 3.98 21.94
C PRO A 66 -8.98 3.47 21.06
N SER A 67 -10.12 3.14 21.69
CA SER A 67 -11.36 2.61 21.09
C SER A 67 -12.08 3.58 20.14
N LYS A 68 -11.35 4.51 19.51
CA LYS A 68 -11.88 5.43 18.50
C LYS A 68 -12.12 4.73 17.17
N LEU A 69 -11.54 3.55 16.96
CA LEU A 69 -11.84 2.69 15.84
C LEU A 69 -13.06 1.83 16.18
N PRO A 70 -14.05 1.74 15.29
CA PRO A 70 -15.09 0.71 15.35
C PRO A 70 -14.50 -0.68 15.55
N GLU A 71 -15.17 -1.53 16.33
CA GLU A 71 -14.68 -2.86 16.68
C GLU A 71 -14.44 -3.74 15.44
N ASP A 72 -15.37 -3.67 14.49
CA ASP A 72 -15.30 -4.37 13.20
C ASP A 72 -14.08 -3.99 12.37
N LEU A 73 -13.62 -2.74 12.44
CA LEU A 73 -12.40 -2.29 11.77
C LEU A 73 -11.15 -2.68 12.56
N ARG A 74 -11.24 -2.74 13.89
CA ARG A 74 -10.12 -3.15 14.75
C ARG A 74 -9.76 -4.62 14.53
N GLU A 75 -10.76 -5.48 14.40
CA GLU A 75 -10.58 -6.92 14.14
C GLU A 75 -9.94 -7.21 12.76
N GLN A 76 -10.03 -6.27 11.82
CA GLN A 76 -9.40 -6.39 10.49
C GLN A 76 -7.92 -5.99 10.49
N VAL A 77 -7.41 -5.38 11.56
CA VAL A 77 -5.99 -4.97 11.63
C VAL A 77 -5.13 -6.19 11.95
N ALA A 78 -4.22 -6.52 11.03
CA ALA A 78 -3.24 -7.58 11.20
C ALA A 78 -1.82 -7.02 11.08
N PHE A 79 -0.89 -7.70 11.74
CA PHE A 79 0.55 -7.49 11.58
C PHE A 79 1.14 -8.67 10.83
N GLY A 80 1.99 -8.41 9.84
CA GLY A 80 2.55 -9.46 9.01
C GLY A 80 3.78 -8.98 8.24
N LYS A 81 4.39 -9.93 7.53
CA LYS A 81 5.50 -9.69 6.61
C LYS A 81 5.02 -9.94 5.19
N MET A 82 5.52 -9.14 4.26
CA MET A 82 5.26 -9.32 2.84
C MET A 82 6.56 -9.16 2.07
N GLU A 83 6.84 -10.11 1.20
CA GLU A 83 7.91 -10.04 0.22
C GLU A 83 7.30 -9.74 -1.15
N GLU A 84 7.68 -8.60 -1.72
CA GLU A 84 7.15 -8.20 -3.03
C GLU A 84 7.83 -8.92 -4.19
N GLY A 85 9.10 -9.30 -4.02
CA GLY A 85 9.92 -9.87 -5.08
C GLY A 85 10.33 -8.82 -6.13
N LEU A 86 10.44 -9.26 -7.39
CA LEU A 86 10.82 -8.41 -8.51
C LEU A 86 9.64 -7.56 -8.98
N CYS A 87 9.83 -6.25 -9.02
CA CYS A 87 8.80 -5.28 -9.39
C CYS A 87 9.36 -4.22 -10.34
N ALA A 88 8.47 -3.65 -11.16
CA ALA A 88 8.69 -2.36 -11.82
C ALA A 88 7.84 -1.29 -11.13
N GLN A 89 8.30 -0.04 -11.17
CA GLN A 89 7.57 1.08 -10.56
C GLN A 89 7.74 2.38 -11.33
N ILE A 90 6.77 3.28 -11.20
CA ILE A 90 6.81 4.64 -11.75
C ILE A 90 6.26 5.63 -10.70
N LEU A 91 6.80 6.84 -10.67
CA LEU A 91 6.21 7.94 -9.89
C LEU A 91 5.12 8.60 -10.74
N HIS A 92 3.88 8.45 -10.32
CA HIS A 92 2.75 9.21 -10.84
C HIS A 92 2.68 10.59 -10.17
N ILE A 93 2.47 11.63 -10.97
CA ILE A 93 2.23 12.99 -10.51
C ILE A 93 0.94 13.48 -11.16
N GLY A 94 -0.11 13.68 -10.38
CA GLY A 94 -1.43 14.01 -10.92
C GLY A 94 -2.58 13.39 -10.13
N SER A 95 -3.78 13.48 -10.70
CA SER A 95 -4.99 12.88 -10.13
C SER A 95 -4.97 11.35 -10.29
N TYR A 96 -5.58 10.62 -9.35
CA TYR A 96 -5.73 9.16 -9.46
C TYR A 96 -6.46 8.73 -10.75
N ASP A 97 -7.32 9.59 -11.30
CA ASP A 97 -8.03 9.32 -12.57
C ASP A 97 -7.08 9.32 -13.79
N GLU A 98 -5.87 9.87 -13.66
CA GLU A 98 -4.83 9.97 -14.70
C GLU A 98 -3.76 8.86 -14.57
N GLU A 99 -3.89 7.98 -13.57
CA GLU A 99 -3.00 6.81 -13.41
C GLU A 99 -2.91 5.90 -14.63
N PRO A 100 -3.97 5.68 -15.44
CA PRO A 100 -3.89 4.88 -16.66
C PRO A 100 -2.74 5.31 -17.58
N GLU A 101 -2.48 6.61 -17.73
CA GLU A 101 -1.37 7.11 -18.55
C GLU A 101 0.01 6.72 -17.99
N SER A 102 0.13 6.62 -16.67
CA SER A 102 1.36 6.20 -16.02
C SER A 102 1.55 4.69 -16.10
N PHE A 103 0.47 3.92 -16.02
CA PHE A 103 0.50 2.49 -16.27
C PHE A 103 0.90 2.17 -17.71
N GLU A 104 0.36 2.87 -18.71
CA GLU A 104 0.75 2.66 -20.12
C GLU A 104 2.25 2.86 -20.34
N LYS A 105 2.84 3.91 -19.74
CA LYS A 105 4.29 4.15 -19.78
C LYS A 105 5.08 3.03 -19.08
N LEU A 106 4.57 2.57 -17.93
CA LEU A 106 5.19 1.48 -17.19
C LEU A 106 5.14 0.16 -17.95
N GLU A 107 4.02 -0.17 -18.59
CA GLU A 107 3.88 -1.37 -19.43
C GLU A 107 4.85 -1.36 -20.62
N ALA A 108 4.98 -0.21 -21.30
CA ALA A 108 5.92 -0.06 -22.41
C ALA A 108 7.36 -0.32 -21.96
N PHE A 109 7.77 0.27 -20.82
CA PHE A 109 9.08 0.05 -20.22
C PHE A 109 9.32 -1.42 -19.84
N ILE A 110 8.35 -2.06 -19.17
CA ILE A 110 8.44 -3.48 -18.77
C ILE A 110 8.67 -4.37 -20.00
N ALA A 111 7.92 -4.13 -21.08
CA ALA A 111 8.01 -4.92 -22.31
C ALA A 111 9.34 -4.68 -23.05
N GLU A 112 9.82 -3.44 -23.10
CA GLU A 112 11.12 -3.07 -23.71
C GLU A 112 12.29 -3.78 -23.02
N GLU A 113 12.25 -3.89 -21.69
CA GLU A 113 13.26 -4.57 -20.87
C GLU A 113 13.16 -6.11 -20.90
N GLY A 114 12.20 -6.67 -21.67
CA GLY A 114 12.03 -8.13 -21.80
C GLY A 114 11.34 -8.80 -20.62
N TYR A 115 10.52 -8.05 -19.88
CA TYR A 115 9.70 -8.54 -18.79
C TYR A 115 8.21 -8.51 -19.15
N GLN A 116 7.39 -9.08 -18.28
CA GLN A 116 5.93 -8.97 -18.31
C GLN A 116 5.39 -8.88 -16.88
N ARG A 117 4.21 -8.28 -16.70
CA ARG A 117 3.51 -8.33 -15.40
C ARG A 117 3.10 -9.76 -15.07
N THR A 118 3.17 -10.10 -13.79
CA THR A 118 2.64 -11.39 -13.29
C THR A 118 1.14 -11.38 -13.06
N SER A 119 0.53 -10.20 -12.85
CA SER A 119 -0.91 -10.05 -12.63
C SER A 119 -1.40 -8.63 -12.94
N LYS A 120 -2.74 -8.45 -12.94
CA LYS A 120 -3.39 -7.14 -13.02
C LYS A 120 -3.38 -6.37 -11.70
N GLU A 121 -2.95 -7.00 -10.62
CA GLU A 121 -2.83 -6.34 -9.32
C GLU A 121 -1.68 -5.33 -9.36
N HIS A 122 -1.77 -4.34 -8.50
CA HIS A 122 -0.74 -3.32 -8.36
C HIS A 122 -0.71 -2.79 -6.92
N LYS A 123 0.39 -2.13 -6.59
CA LYS A 123 0.57 -1.43 -5.34
C LYS A 123 0.68 0.07 -5.60
N GLU A 124 -0.01 0.84 -4.79
CA GLU A 124 0.12 2.30 -4.68
C GLU A 124 0.83 2.66 -3.37
N ILE A 125 1.77 3.60 -3.42
CA ILE A 125 2.43 4.18 -2.24
C ILE A 125 2.15 5.69 -2.25
N TYR A 126 1.33 6.15 -1.30
CA TYR A 126 0.83 7.52 -1.24
C TYR A 126 1.81 8.45 -0.54
N ILE A 127 2.64 9.13 -1.33
CA ILE A 127 3.65 10.07 -0.82
C ILE A 127 3.00 11.38 -0.37
N SER A 128 1.95 11.82 -1.09
CA SER A 128 1.16 13.01 -0.75
C SER A 128 -0.10 12.64 0.06
N ASP A 129 -0.54 13.52 0.96
CA ASP A 129 -1.86 13.42 1.60
C ASP A 129 -2.92 14.06 0.69
N PRO A 130 -3.85 13.30 0.08
CA PRO A 130 -4.82 13.82 -0.88
C PRO A 130 -5.79 14.84 -0.25
N ARG A 131 -5.88 14.91 1.08
CA ARG A 131 -6.70 15.91 1.78
C ARG A 131 -6.00 17.27 1.91
N LYS A 132 -4.71 17.33 1.61
CA LYS A 132 -3.84 18.51 1.81
C LYS A 132 -3.13 18.96 0.54
N SER A 133 -3.02 18.09 -0.46
CA SER A 133 -2.37 18.38 -1.74
C SER A 133 -3.41 18.61 -2.82
N ALA A 134 -3.17 19.60 -3.67
CA ALA A 134 -3.95 19.78 -4.88
C ALA A 134 -3.72 18.59 -5.85
N PRO A 135 -4.75 18.09 -6.56
CA PRO A 135 -4.66 16.87 -7.36
C PRO A 135 -3.46 16.83 -8.31
N GLU A 136 -3.17 17.94 -8.99
CA GLU A 136 -2.09 18.07 -9.98
C GLU A 136 -0.67 18.00 -9.38
N LYS A 137 -0.56 18.00 -8.05
CA LYS A 137 0.71 17.91 -7.30
C LYS A 137 0.80 16.66 -6.44
N MET A 138 -0.22 15.81 -6.46
CA MET A 138 -0.19 14.56 -5.70
C MET A 138 0.88 13.64 -6.28
N LYS A 139 1.57 12.94 -5.40
CA LYS A 139 2.64 11.99 -5.75
C LYS A 139 2.27 10.62 -5.23
N THR A 140 2.21 9.66 -6.15
CA THR A 140 1.90 8.26 -5.86
C THR A 140 2.90 7.39 -6.59
N ILE A 141 3.56 6.45 -5.91
CA ILE A 141 4.36 5.44 -6.62
C ILE A 141 3.42 4.31 -7.00
N LEU A 142 3.33 4.01 -8.30
CA LEU A 142 2.64 2.85 -8.83
C LEU A 142 3.67 1.73 -9.01
N ARG A 143 3.37 0.54 -8.50
CA ARG A 143 4.28 -0.61 -8.54
C ARG A 143 3.54 -1.88 -8.96
N VAL A 144 4.17 -2.68 -9.82
CA VAL A 144 3.62 -3.94 -10.32
C VAL A 144 4.67 -5.03 -10.23
N LYS A 145 4.24 -6.27 -9.94
CA LYS A 145 5.10 -7.45 -9.95
C LYS A 145 5.39 -7.87 -11.38
N ILE A 146 6.63 -8.23 -11.66
CA ILE A 146 7.09 -8.60 -13.00
C ILE A 146 7.90 -9.89 -12.97
N GLU A 147 7.94 -10.56 -14.11
CA GLU A 147 8.79 -11.72 -14.36
C GLU A 147 9.41 -11.62 -15.75
N LYS A 148 10.50 -12.36 -15.97
CA LYS A 148 11.16 -12.40 -17.28
C LYS A 148 10.23 -13.09 -18.28
N ARG A 149 10.12 -12.51 -19.47
CA ARG A 149 9.32 -13.07 -20.57
C ARG A 149 9.94 -14.34 -21.15
#